data_AF-A0A8J2R7M7-F1
#
_entry.id   AF-A0A8J2R7M7-F1
#
_cell.length_a   1.000
_cell.length_b   1.000
_cell.length_c   1.000
_cell.angle_alpha   90.00
_cell.angle_beta   90.00
_cell.angle_gamma   90.00
#
_symmetry.space_group_name_H-M   'P 1'
#
loop_
_entity.id
_entity.type
_entity.pdbx_description
1 polymer ?
#
loop_
_entity_poly.entity_id
_entity_poly.type
_entity_poly.pdbx_seq_one_letter_code
_entity_poly.pdbx_strand_id
1 'polypeptide(L)'
;MVRNFVISGCHSKHASDVPLSYDNRNPDDFNILSERRSLWLSRLHIHEGDLKKKSFVCHKHFVSGKPSYYRDVDNVDWAPTLNLDNNYSTRYQRRKRYNINRVDSYSIN
;
A
#
# COMPACT_ATOMS: atom_id res chain seq x y z
N MET A 1 9.13 18.79 1.34
CA MET A 1 7.75 18.40 1.72
C MET A 1 7.77 17.01 2.31
N VAL A 2 7.16 16.82 3.48
CA VAL A 2 7.00 15.49 4.09
C VAL A 2 5.85 14.77 3.38
N ARG A 3 6.12 13.58 2.80
CA ARG A 3 5.07 12.75 2.20
C ARG A 3 4.32 12.00 3.30
N ASN A 4 2.98 12.06 3.28
CA ASN A 4 2.15 11.32 4.21
C ASN A 4 1.92 9.90 3.65
N PHE A 5 2.59 8.92 4.22
CA PHE A 5 2.38 7.53 3.86
C PHE A 5 1.27 6.92 4.69
N VAL A 6 0.44 6.17 3.99
CA VAL A 6 -0.78 5.56 4.52
C VAL A 6 -0.45 4.34 5.38
N ILE A 7 0.56 3.58 4.96
CA ILE A 7 1.08 2.44 5.70
C ILE A 7 2.28 2.90 6.54
N SER A 8 2.25 2.61 7.84
CA SER A 8 3.26 3.12 8.77
C SER A 8 4.65 2.57 8.46
N GLY A 9 5.69 3.39 8.69
CA GLY A 9 7.08 2.99 8.44
C GLY A 9 7.49 2.89 6.96
N CYS A 10 6.60 3.15 6.00
CA CYS A 10 7.00 3.25 4.60
C CYS A 10 7.40 4.67 4.23
N HIS A 11 8.68 4.91 3.89
CA HIS A 11 9.19 6.24 3.52
C HIS A 11 9.84 6.25 2.12
N SER A 12 9.37 5.39 1.20
CA SER A 12 10.03 5.23 -0.10
C SER A 12 9.90 6.48 -0.99
N LYS A 13 10.94 6.78 -1.78
CA LYS A 13 10.87 7.80 -2.83
C LYS A 13 9.93 7.40 -3.99
N HIS A 14 9.66 6.10 -4.16
CA HIS A 14 8.76 5.58 -5.19
C HIS A 14 7.41 5.23 -4.55
N ALA A 15 6.43 6.08 -4.82
CA ALA A 15 5.11 5.98 -4.23
C ALA A 15 4.04 6.54 -5.18
N SER A 16 2.83 6.02 -5.04
CA SER A 16 1.65 6.43 -5.80
C SER A 16 0.64 7.05 -4.86
N ASP A 17 -0.06 8.08 -5.36
CA ASP A 17 -1.17 8.70 -4.65
C ASP A 17 -2.31 7.68 -4.48
N VAL A 18 -3.03 7.77 -3.35
CA VAL A 18 -4.31 7.09 -3.20
C VAL A 18 -5.29 7.64 -4.26
N PRO A 19 -5.95 6.79 -5.08
CA PRO A 19 -6.84 7.21 -6.15
C PRO A 19 -7.96 8.11 -5.64
N LEU A 20 -8.30 9.15 -6.41
CA LEU A 20 -9.50 9.94 -6.17
C LEU A 20 -10.75 9.11 -6.48
N SER A 21 -11.88 9.45 -5.86
CA SER A 21 -13.18 8.85 -6.18
C SER A 21 -13.74 9.36 -7.52
N TYR A 22 -13.16 10.41 -8.09
CA TYR A 22 -13.72 11.13 -9.22
C TYR A 22 -12.65 11.94 -9.97
N ASP A 23 -12.83 12.09 -11.28
CA ASP A 23 -12.01 12.93 -12.17
C ASP A 23 -12.93 13.84 -13.02
N ASN A 24 -12.78 15.16 -12.85
CA ASN A 24 -13.53 16.15 -13.63
C ASN A 24 -13.32 16.03 -15.15
N ARG A 25 -12.19 15.45 -15.58
CA ARG A 25 -11.87 15.29 -17.00
C ARG A 25 -12.61 14.12 -17.64
N ASN A 26 -13.01 13.13 -16.83
CA ASN A 26 -13.66 11.90 -17.29
C ASN A 26 -14.80 11.54 -16.32
N PRO A 27 -15.90 12.30 -16.32
CA PRO A 27 -16.98 12.12 -15.35
C PRO A 27 -17.68 10.76 -15.47
N ASP A 28 -17.73 10.17 -16.66
CA ASP A 28 -18.31 8.85 -16.92
C ASP A 28 -17.58 7.73 -16.17
N ASP A 29 -16.35 7.97 -15.73
CA ASP A 29 -15.54 7.02 -14.98
C ASP A 29 -15.80 7.06 -13.47
N PHE A 30 -16.76 7.87 -13.02
CA PHE A 30 -17.07 8.00 -11.60
C PHE A 30 -17.26 6.64 -10.91
N ASN A 31 -18.02 5.73 -11.53
CA ASN A 31 -18.30 4.41 -10.94
C ASN A 31 -17.02 3.60 -10.72
N ILE A 32 -16.16 3.49 -11.75
CA ILE A 32 -14.92 2.71 -11.68
C ILE A 32 -13.88 3.35 -10.76
N LEU A 33 -13.80 4.68 -10.71
CA LEU A 33 -12.91 5.41 -9.81
C LEU A 33 -13.35 5.28 -8.34
N SER A 34 -14.66 5.37 -8.10
CA SER A 34 -15.27 5.17 -6.79
C SER A 34 -15.04 3.76 -6.27
N GLU A 35 -15.28 2.74 -7.11
CA GLU A 35 -15.02 1.34 -6.78
C GLU A 35 -13.55 1.11 -6.46
N ARG A 36 -12.65 1.62 -7.31
CA ARG A 36 -11.21 1.52 -7.08
C ARG A 36 -10.81 2.14 -5.76
N ARG A 37 -11.30 3.34 -5.45
CA ARG A 37 -10.97 4.03 -4.19
C ARG A 37 -11.50 3.25 -2.98
N SER A 38 -12.74 2.77 -3.04
CA SER A 38 -13.35 1.96 -1.99
C SER A 38 -12.51 0.71 -1.68
N LEU A 39 -12.06 0.02 -2.74
CA LEU A 39 -11.19 -1.16 -2.60
C LEU A 39 -9.83 -0.81 -1.97
N TRP A 40 -9.21 0.31 -2.36
CA TRP A 40 -7.96 0.76 -1.74
C TRP A 40 -8.14 1.03 -0.25
N LEU A 41 -9.19 1.77 0.13
CA LEU A 41 -9.49 2.08 1.53
C LEU A 41 -9.72 0.82 2.35
N SER A 42 -10.48 -0.12 1.81
CA SER A 42 -10.75 -1.41 2.44
C SER A 42 -9.46 -2.19 2.73
N ARG A 43 -8.58 -2.34 1.72
CA ARG A 43 -7.30 -3.07 1.86
C ARG A 43 -6.29 -2.39 2.77
N LEU A 44 -6.33 -1.06 2.83
CA LEU A 44 -5.45 -0.27 3.68
C LEU A 44 -6.01 -0.11 5.11
N HIS A 45 -7.22 -0.60 5.37
CA HIS A 45 -7.94 -0.46 6.64
C HIS A 45 -8.07 1.00 7.11
N ILE A 46 -8.45 1.89 6.19
CA ILE A 46 -8.50 3.34 6.44
C ILE A 46 -9.84 3.93 6.02
N HIS A 47 -10.31 4.91 6.78
CA HIS A 47 -11.53 5.63 6.48
C HIS A 47 -11.25 6.91 5.68
N GLU A 48 -12.25 7.36 4.91
CA GLU A 48 -12.16 8.58 4.10
C GLU A 48 -11.70 9.82 4.89
N GLY A 49 -12.21 9.98 6.13
CA GLY A 49 -11.89 11.11 6.99
C GLY A 49 -10.43 11.17 7.46
N ASP A 50 -9.73 10.03 7.43
CA ASP A 50 -8.33 9.93 7.87
C ASP A 50 -7.34 10.32 6.76
N LEU A 51 -7.80 10.36 5.51
CA LEU A 51 -6.95 10.72 4.38
C LEU A 51 -6.65 12.21 4.35
N LYS A 52 -5.35 12.52 4.32
CA LYS A 52 -4.88 13.87 4.00
C LYS A 52 -4.97 14.10 2.49
N LYS A 53 -5.02 15.38 2.07
CA LYS A 53 -5.04 15.83 0.66
C LYS A 53 -4.06 15.10 -0.27
N LYS A 54 -2.89 14.71 0.23
CA LYS A 54 -1.91 13.89 -0.48
C LYS A 54 -1.44 12.77 0.44
N SER A 55 -1.96 11.58 0.18
CA SER A 55 -1.71 10.35 0.92
C SER A 55 -1.14 9.34 -0.07
N PHE A 56 -0.06 8.64 0.32
CA PHE A 56 0.73 7.82 -0.58
C PHE A 56 0.85 6.36 -0.14
N VAL A 57 0.93 5.46 -1.11
CA VAL A 57 1.27 4.05 -0.95
C VAL A 57 2.56 3.78 -1.73
N CYS A 58 3.57 3.20 -1.07
CA CYS A 58 4.87 2.94 -1.69
C CYS A 58 4.86 1.69 -2.61
N HIS A 59 5.82 1.60 -3.54
CA HIS A 59 5.91 0.51 -4.52
C HIS A 59 5.89 -0.91 -3.92
N LYS A 60 6.30 -1.10 -2.66
CA LYS A 60 6.38 -2.40 -1.99
C LYS A 60 5.03 -3.07 -1.76
N HIS A 61 3.93 -2.36 -2.00
CA HIS A 61 2.57 -2.84 -1.81
C HIS A 61 1.91 -3.32 -3.11
N PHE A 62 2.65 -3.30 -4.21
CA PHE A 62 2.25 -3.73 -5.55
C PHE A 62 3.24 -4.78 -6.06
N VAL A 63 2.75 -5.76 -6.81
CA VAL A 63 3.54 -6.81 -7.47
C VAL A 63 4.49 -6.18 -8.49
N SER A 64 4.00 -5.29 -9.35
CA SER A 64 4.80 -4.58 -10.37
C SER A 64 5.45 -3.31 -9.85
N GLY A 65 5.33 -3.01 -8.54
CA GLY A 65 5.89 -1.81 -7.94
C GLY A 65 5.08 -0.52 -8.16
N LYS A 66 3.94 -0.58 -8.84
CA LYS A 66 3.04 0.55 -9.04
C LYS A 66 1.62 0.06 -9.29
N PRO A 67 0.59 0.87 -9.04
CA PRO A 67 -0.76 0.53 -9.41
C PRO A 67 -0.93 0.46 -10.93
N SER A 68 -1.80 -0.43 -11.40
CA SER A 68 -2.19 -0.52 -12.80
C SER A 68 -3.06 0.67 -13.24
N TYR A 69 -3.40 0.74 -14.52
CA TYR A 69 -4.36 1.71 -15.02
C TYR A 69 -5.76 1.46 -14.42
N TYR A 70 -6.54 2.53 -14.20
CA TYR A 70 -7.79 2.40 -13.45
C TYR A 70 -8.88 1.62 -14.20
N ARG A 71 -8.78 1.49 -15.53
CA ARG A 71 -9.70 0.65 -16.31
C ARG A 71 -9.28 -0.83 -16.35
N ASP A 72 -8.08 -1.17 -15.90
CA ASP A 72 -7.59 -2.55 -15.86
C ASP A 72 -8.04 -3.25 -14.57
N VAL A 73 -9.35 -3.40 -14.38
CA VAL A 73 -9.98 -3.84 -13.12
C VAL A 73 -9.46 -5.21 -12.65
N ASP A 74 -9.22 -6.12 -13.58
CA ASP A 74 -8.77 -7.48 -13.28
C ASP A 74 -7.26 -7.58 -12.96
N ASN A 75 -6.53 -6.47 -13.03
CA ASN A 75 -5.09 -6.48 -12.77
C ASN A 75 -4.82 -6.64 -11.26
N VAL A 76 -3.85 -7.50 -10.91
CA VAL A 76 -3.44 -7.70 -9.51
C VAL A 76 -2.98 -6.42 -8.81
N ASP A 77 -2.41 -5.48 -9.57
CA ASP A 77 -1.96 -4.17 -9.11
C ASP A 77 -3.04 -3.09 -9.24
N TRP A 78 -4.30 -3.44 -9.54
CA TRP A 78 -5.39 -2.47 -9.57
C TRP A 78 -5.60 -1.79 -8.20
N ALA A 79 -5.32 -2.53 -7.13
CA ALA A 79 -5.24 -2.04 -5.76
C ALA A 79 -4.11 -2.74 -5.00
N PRO A 80 -3.54 -2.13 -3.95
CA PRO A 80 -2.40 -2.70 -3.24
C PRO A 80 -2.79 -4.01 -2.57
N THR A 81 -1.92 -5.02 -2.62
CA THR A 81 -2.17 -6.38 -2.11
C THR A 81 -1.06 -6.91 -1.22
N LEU A 82 0.14 -6.33 -1.29
CA LEU A 82 1.32 -6.82 -0.58
C LEU A 82 1.61 -6.00 0.66
N ASN A 83 2.12 -6.65 1.71
CA ASN A 83 2.68 -6.00 2.90
C ASN A 83 1.75 -4.94 3.52
N LEU A 84 0.43 -5.18 3.51
CA LEU A 84 -0.59 -4.23 3.96
C LEU A 84 -0.64 -4.16 5.49
N ASP A 85 -0.37 -5.29 6.14
CA ASP A 85 -0.32 -5.37 7.59
C ASP A 85 0.80 -4.49 8.11
N ASN A 86 0.48 -3.74 9.17
CA ASN A 86 1.39 -2.86 9.87
C ASN A 86 2.51 -3.60 10.63
N ASN A 87 2.75 -4.86 10.30
CA ASN A 87 3.81 -5.73 10.79
C ASN A 87 5.19 -5.36 10.21
N TYR A 88 5.42 -4.07 9.94
CA TYR A 88 6.77 -3.54 9.97
C TYR A 88 7.25 -3.64 11.40
N SER A 89 7.82 -4.81 11.68
CA SER A 89 8.50 -5.07 12.92
C SER A 89 9.42 -3.89 13.21
N THR A 90 9.36 -3.38 14.43
CA THR A 90 10.30 -2.35 14.88
C THR A 90 11.71 -2.79 14.53
N ARG A 91 12.68 -1.87 14.40
CA ARG A 91 14.08 -2.25 14.13
C ARG A 91 14.55 -3.38 15.09
N TYR A 92 14.09 -3.34 16.33
CA TYR A 92 14.27 -4.39 17.33
C TYR A 92 13.60 -5.72 16.95
N GLN A 93 12.30 -5.72 16.65
CA GLN A 93 11.59 -6.94 16.24
C GLN A 93 12.17 -7.56 14.94
N ARG A 94 12.63 -6.73 13.98
CA ARG A 94 13.34 -7.19 12.78
C ARG A 94 14.65 -7.87 13.15
N ARG A 95 15.47 -7.22 14.00
CA ARG A 95 16.75 -7.78 14.47
C ARG A 95 16.55 -9.06 15.28
N LYS A 96 15.50 -9.14 16.11
CA LYS A 96 15.13 -10.33 16.86
C LYS A 96 14.75 -11.49 15.94
N ARG A 97 13.92 -11.26 14.91
CA ARG A 97 13.58 -12.28 13.90
C ARG A 97 14.80 -12.80 13.14
N TYR A 98 15.68 -11.91 12.69
CA TYR A 98 16.95 -12.32 12.06
C TYR A 98 17.80 -13.19 12.98
N ASN A 99 17.90 -12.83 14.27
CA ASN A 99 18.65 -13.64 15.24
C ASN A 99 18.00 -15.00 15.50
N ILE A 100 16.66 -15.06 15.64
CA ILE A 100 15.94 -16.33 15.83
C ILE A 100 16.16 -17.26 14.63
N ASN A 101 15.86 -16.78 13.42
CA ASN A 101 16.04 -17.59 12.20
C ASN A 101 17.49 -18.07 12.02
N ARG A 102 18.47 -17.25 12.44
CA ARG A 102 19.89 -17.63 12.43
C ARG A 102 20.19 -18.74 13.44
N VAL A 103 19.65 -18.67 14.67
CA VAL A 103 19.85 -19.71 15.68
C VAL A 103 19.18 -21.03 15.27
N ASP A 104 17.99 -20.96 14.66
CA ASP A 104 17.28 -22.15 14.17
C ASP A 104 18.05 -22.87 13.05
N SER A 105 18.75 -22.13 12.19
CA SER A 105 19.60 -22.71 11.13
C SER A 105 20.83 -23.46 11.67
N TYR A 106 21.23 -23.25 12.92
CA TYR A 106 22.30 -24.00 13.59
C TYR A 106 21.80 -25.17 14.45
N SER A 107 20.49 -25.33 14.62
CA SER A 107 19.88 -26.38 15.46
C SER A 107 19.33 -27.57 14.67
N ILE A 108 19.46 -27.55 13.34
CA ILE A 108 19.03 -28.62 12.40
C ILE A 108 20.24 -29.43 11.86
N ASN A 109 21.45 -29.16 12.33
CA ASN A 109 22.63 -30.02 12.14
C ASN A 109 23.06 -30.61 13.48
#